data_AF-A0A945IB34-F1
#
_entry.id   AF-A0A945IB34-F1
#
_cell.length_a   1.000
_cell.length_b   1.000
_cell.length_c   1.000
_cell.angle_alpha   90.00
_cell.angle_beta   90.00
_cell.angle_gamma   90.00
#
_symmetry.space_group_name_H-M   'P 1'
#
loop_
_entity.id
_entity.type
_entity.pdbx_description
1 polymer ?
#
loop_
_entity_poly.entity_id
_entity_poly.type
_entity_poly.pdbx_seq_one_letter_code
_entity_poly.pdbx_strand_id
1 'polypeptide(L)'
;MLKTDSTKTLHPHHKYQLEVVFLFASGIFLLVPFLVFLQEYNLDLYIYQWYFFWPWMLFYSWYSLVTRAQTLPEERVTPLKRPIVHWVLLGLVVTTYYLSPISLVHPRSIDIAFIIFTLFLADSYWDFRNPVKP
;
A
#
# COMPACT_ATOMS: atom_id res chain seq x y z
N MET A 1 -21.81 -39.89 -5.27
CA MET A 1 -21.20 -38.99 -4.27
C MET A 1 -20.77 -37.72 -4.98
N LEU A 2 -21.46 -36.61 -4.70
CA LEU A 2 -21.19 -35.31 -5.30
C LEU A 2 -19.85 -34.79 -4.77
N LYS A 3 -18.92 -34.51 -5.68
CA LYS A 3 -17.62 -33.89 -5.42
C LYS A 3 -17.87 -32.43 -5.07
N THR A 4 -17.92 -32.11 -3.78
CA THR A 4 -18.08 -30.74 -3.30
C THR A 4 -16.84 -29.92 -3.67
N ASP A 5 -17.09 -28.80 -4.33
CA ASP A 5 -16.11 -27.83 -4.76
C ASP A 5 -15.19 -27.42 -3.62
N SER A 6 -13.88 -27.53 -3.88
CA SER A 6 -12.85 -26.84 -3.10
C SER A 6 -13.11 -25.34 -3.27
N THR A 7 -13.66 -24.71 -2.24
CA THR A 7 -13.53 -23.27 -2.05
C THR A 7 -12.04 -22.97 -2.03
N LYS A 8 -11.51 -22.46 -3.15
CA LYS A 8 -10.11 -22.05 -3.28
C LYS A 8 -9.86 -20.92 -2.30
N THR A 9 -9.49 -21.25 -1.07
CA THR A 9 -9.01 -20.29 -0.08
C THR A 9 -7.72 -19.68 -0.64
N LEU A 10 -7.68 -18.35 -0.73
CA LEU A 10 -6.48 -17.65 -1.18
C LEU A 10 -5.33 -17.98 -0.21
N HIS A 11 -4.16 -18.31 -0.76
CA HIS A 11 -2.96 -18.51 0.05
C HIS A 11 -2.73 -17.28 0.95
N PRO A 12 -2.40 -17.45 2.24
CA PRO A 12 -2.15 -16.37 3.19
C PRO A 12 -1.24 -15.24 2.66
N HIS A 13 -0.21 -15.59 1.89
CA HIS A 13 0.68 -14.63 1.23
C HIS A 13 -0.03 -13.76 0.18
N HIS A 14 -0.89 -14.32 -0.66
CA HIS A 14 -1.65 -13.55 -1.65
C HIS A 14 -2.67 -12.63 -0.98
N LYS A 15 -3.23 -13.07 0.15
CA LYS A 15 -4.10 -12.27 0.99
C LYS A 15 -3.34 -11.05 1.52
N TYR A 16 -2.13 -11.22 2.06
CA TYR A 16 -1.30 -10.11 2.52
C TYR A 16 -0.98 -9.09 1.43
N GLN A 17 -0.51 -9.54 0.25
CA GLN A 17 -0.22 -8.65 -0.88
C GLN A 17 -1.43 -7.81 -1.30
N LEU A 18 -2.59 -8.46 -1.41
CA LEU A 18 -3.82 -7.79 -1.81
C LEU A 18 -4.29 -6.81 -0.73
N GLU A 19 -4.15 -7.17 0.55
CA GLU A 19 -4.49 -6.30 1.68
C GLU A 19 -3.59 -5.04 1.73
N VAL A 20 -2.28 -5.17 1.56
CA VAL A 20 -1.34 -4.02 1.54
C VAL A 20 -1.74 -3.01 0.46
N VAL A 21 -2.05 -3.50 -0.73
CA VAL A 21 -2.49 -2.70 -1.88
C VAL A 21 -3.87 -2.09 -1.64
N PHE A 22 -4.84 -2.92 -1.24
CA PHE A 22 -6.23 -2.51 -1.08
C PHE A 22 -6.37 -1.47 0.04
N LEU A 23 -5.65 -1.65 1.14
CA LEU A 23 -5.64 -0.73 2.25
C LEU A 23 -5.02 0.61 1.82
N PHE A 24 -3.90 0.60 1.09
CA PHE A 24 -3.31 1.84 0.58
C PHE A 24 -4.25 2.59 -0.37
N ALA A 25 -4.87 1.87 -1.31
CA ALA A 25 -5.86 2.45 -2.23
C ALA A 25 -7.06 3.05 -1.47
N SER A 26 -7.57 2.35 -0.45
CA SER A 26 -8.63 2.85 0.43
C SER A 26 -8.22 4.15 1.14
N GLY A 27 -6.95 4.26 1.53
CA GLY A 27 -6.39 5.49 2.09
C GLY A 27 -6.44 6.67 1.13
N ILE A 28 -6.13 6.44 -0.16
CA ILE A 28 -6.26 7.47 -1.20
C ILE A 28 -7.73 7.90 -1.34
N PHE A 29 -8.67 6.95 -1.34
CA PHE A 29 -10.10 7.28 -1.41
C PHE A 29 -10.60 8.06 -0.18
N LEU A 30 -10.02 7.84 1.01
CA LEU A 30 -10.32 8.62 2.21
C LEU A 30 -9.62 9.98 2.24
N LEU A 31 -8.47 10.11 1.57
CA LEU A 31 -7.75 11.37 1.44
C LEU A 31 -8.53 12.38 0.61
N VAL A 32 -9.21 11.94 -0.46
CA VAL A 32 -10.00 12.83 -1.33
C VAL A 32 -11.06 13.64 -0.55
N PRO A 33 -12.00 13.05 0.20
CA PRO A 33 -12.98 13.82 0.97
C PRO A 33 -12.32 14.67 2.06
N PHE A 34 -11.19 14.23 2.63
CA PHE A 34 -10.42 15.05 3.57
C PHE A 34 -9.87 16.33 2.90
N LEU A 35 -9.33 16.23 1.68
CA LEU A 35 -8.85 17.39 0.92
C LEU A 35 -9.99 18.34 0.56
N VAL A 36 -11.14 17.81 0.13
CA VAL A 36 -12.35 18.61 -0.14
C VAL A 36 -12.79 19.34 1.13
N PHE A 37 -12.78 18.68 2.28
CA PHE A 37 -13.07 19.30 3.56
C PHE A 37 -12.11 20.46 3.87
N LEU A 38 -10.79 20.27 3.72
CA LEU A 38 -9.84 21.36 3.96
C LEU A 38 -10.08 22.56 3.03
N GLN A 39 -10.42 22.29 1.77
CA GLN A 39 -10.72 23.34 0.80
C GLN A 39 -11.99 24.12 1.17
N GLU A 40 -13.07 23.43 1.55
CA GLU A 40 -14.34 24.06 1.94
C GLU A 40 -14.17 25.01 3.13
N TYR A 41 -13.36 24.62 4.11
CA TYR A 41 -13.11 25.41 5.32
C TYR A 41 -11.90 26.36 5.22
N ASN A 42 -11.28 26.49 4.04
CA ASN A 42 -10.07 27.30 3.82
C ASN A 42 -8.94 26.99 4.82
N LEU A 43 -8.76 25.72 5.16
CA LEU A 43 -7.75 25.26 6.11
C LEU A 43 -6.40 25.03 5.44
N ASP A 44 -5.31 25.30 6.17
CA ASP A 44 -3.95 25.14 5.64
C ASP A 44 -3.58 23.66 5.46
N LEU A 45 -3.46 23.23 4.21
CA LEU A 45 -3.06 21.87 3.85
C LEU A 45 -1.73 21.46 4.48
N TYR A 46 -0.76 22.37 4.63
CA TYR A 46 0.57 22.04 5.16
C TYR A 46 0.53 21.61 6.62
N ILE A 47 -0.40 22.15 7.39
CA ILE A 47 -0.61 21.83 8.80
C ILE A 47 -1.54 20.61 8.91
N TYR A 48 -2.68 20.67 8.22
CA TYR A 48 -3.73 19.68 8.42
C TYR A 48 -3.45 18.32 7.79
N GLN A 49 -2.58 18.23 6.76
CA GLN A 49 -2.18 16.96 6.15
C GLN A 49 -1.71 15.91 7.19
N TRP A 50 -1.09 16.36 8.29
CA TRP A 50 -0.55 15.48 9.33
C TRP A 50 -1.63 14.83 10.19
N TYR A 51 -2.78 15.48 10.33
CA TYR A 51 -3.93 14.96 11.07
C TYR A 51 -4.62 13.80 10.34
N PHE A 52 -4.55 13.78 9.02
CA PHE A 52 -4.94 12.61 8.25
C PHE A 52 -3.82 11.57 8.24
N PHE A 53 -2.59 12.01 7.96
CA PHE A 53 -1.45 11.13 7.78
C PHE A 53 -1.15 10.25 9.00
N TRP A 54 -1.00 10.83 10.19
CA TRP A 54 -0.55 10.07 11.36
C TRP A 54 -1.53 8.96 11.75
N PRO A 55 -2.84 9.23 11.94
CA PRO A 55 -3.81 8.18 12.26
C PRO A 55 -3.87 7.10 11.18
N TRP A 56 -3.89 7.53 9.91
CA TRP A 56 -3.99 6.60 8.79
C TRP A 56 -2.76 5.71 8.66
N MET A 57 -1.55 6.29 8.71
CA MET A 57 -0.31 5.54 8.54
C MET A 57 0.01 4.65 9.74
N LEU A 58 -0.35 5.04 10.95
CA LEU A 58 -0.26 4.17 12.13
C LEU A 58 -1.17 2.94 11.97
N PHE A 59 -2.43 3.16 11.60
CA PHE A 59 -3.38 2.07 11.34
C PHE A 59 -2.90 1.16 10.20
N TYR A 60 -2.50 1.75 9.07
CA TYR A 60 -1.99 1.04 7.91
C TYR A 60 -0.79 0.16 8.23
N SER A 61 0.21 0.72 8.93
CA SER A 61 1.43 0.01 9.28
C SER A 61 1.16 -1.10 10.30
N TRP A 62 0.37 -0.80 11.33
CA TRP A 62 -0.04 -1.79 12.34
C TRP A 62 -0.76 -2.97 11.70
N TYR A 63 -1.80 -2.70 10.90
CA TYR A 63 -2.58 -3.72 10.22
C TYR A 63 -1.70 -4.58 9.30
N SER A 64 -0.84 -3.93 8.50
CA SER A 64 0.08 -4.63 7.60
C SER A 64 1.04 -5.55 8.36
N LEU A 65 1.56 -5.12 9.52
CA LEU A 65 2.42 -5.94 10.36
C LEU A 65 1.68 -7.13 10.98
N VAL A 66 0.44 -6.93 11.43
CA VAL A 66 -0.41 -8.00 11.99
C VAL A 66 -0.73 -9.04 10.92
N THR A 67 -1.15 -8.63 9.72
CA THR A 67 -1.40 -9.58 8.62
C THR A 67 -0.12 -10.30 8.22
N ARG A 68 1.02 -9.59 8.14
CA ARG A 68 2.31 -10.20 7.85
C ARG A 68 2.66 -11.30 8.85
N ALA A 69 2.40 -11.09 10.14
CA ALA A 69 2.68 -12.09 11.19
C ALA A 69 1.87 -13.39 11.01
N GLN A 70 0.74 -13.35 10.31
CA GLN A 70 -0.11 -14.52 10.03
C GLN A 70 0.36 -15.34 8.82
N THR A 71 1.31 -14.83 8.02
CA THR A 71 1.85 -15.56 6.85
C THR A 71 3.02 -16.46 7.27
N LEU A 72 2.90 -17.77 7.11
CA LEU A 72 3.94 -18.74 7.45
C LEU A 72 5.18 -18.57 6.55
N PRO A 73 6.42 -18.75 7.06
CA PRO A 73 7.66 -18.57 6.28
C PRO A 73 7.78 -19.50 5.07
N GLU A 74 7.23 -20.71 5.18
CA GLU A 74 7.32 -21.77 4.16
C GLU A 74 6.50 -21.47 2.90
N GLU A 75 5.51 -20.58 3.00
CA GLU A 75 4.65 -20.15 1.89
C GLU A 75 5.24 -18.98 1.08
N ARG A 76 6.35 -18.42 1.56
CA ARG A 76 6.95 -17.18 1.05
C ARG A 76 8.00 -17.45 -0.03
N VAL A 77 7.75 -18.34 -0.99
CA VAL A 77 8.70 -18.54 -2.11
C VAL A 77 8.01 -18.88 -3.42
N THR A 78 7.89 -17.88 -4.31
CA THR A 78 8.68 -17.86 -5.56
C THR A 78 8.51 -16.48 -6.24
N PRO A 79 9.56 -15.64 -6.26
CA PRO A 79 9.49 -14.27 -6.78
C PRO A 79 9.29 -14.19 -8.31
N LEU A 80 9.41 -15.30 -9.03
CA LEU A 80 9.56 -15.29 -10.49
C LEU A 80 8.28 -15.07 -11.32
N LYS A 81 7.07 -15.10 -10.75
CA LYS A 81 5.83 -15.21 -11.55
C LYS A 81 4.90 -14.00 -11.56
N ARG A 82 5.16 -12.94 -10.78
CA ARG A 82 4.18 -11.84 -10.64
C ARG A 82 4.64 -10.58 -11.38
N PRO A 83 3.83 -10.04 -12.31
CA PRO A 83 4.20 -8.86 -13.08
C PRO A 83 4.17 -7.61 -12.19
N ILE A 84 5.34 -7.27 -11.63
CA ILE A 84 5.60 -6.02 -10.88
C ILE A 84 5.43 -4.77 -11.77
N VAL A 85 5.38 -4.96 -13.10
CA VAL A 85 5.22 -3.91 -14.11
C VAL A 85 4.05 -2.96 -13.81
N HIS A 86 2.90 -3.46 -13.34
CA HIS A 86 1.76 -2.59 -13.05
C HIS A 86 2.01 -1.67 -11.84
N TRP A 87 2.76 -2.15 -10.84
CA TRP A 87 3.15 -1.34 -9.67
C TRP A 87 4.26 -0.33 -10.01
N VAL A 88 5.18 -0.72 -10.89
CA VAL A 88 6.21 0.18 -11.43
C VAL A 88 5.57 1.26 -12.30
N LEU A 89 4.58 0.90 -13.12
CA LEU A 89 3.79 1.86 -13.89
C LEU A 89 3.01 2.80 -12.98
N LEU A 90 2.40 2.30 -11.90
CA LEU A 90 1.75 3.15 -10.89
C LEU A 90 2.76 4.14 -10.28
N GLY A 91 3.93 3.67 -9.86
CA GLY A 91 5.00 4.54 -9.34
C GLY A 91 5.48 5.57 -10.37
N LEU A 92 5.63 5.19 -11.64
CA LEU A 92 5.96 6.10 -12.74
C LEU A 92 4.89 7.14 -12.98
N VAL A 93 3.61 6.76 -12.92
CA VAL A 93 2.47 7.69 -13.06
C VAL A 93 2.44 8.67 -11.90
N VAL A 94 2.65 8.21 -10.66
CA VAL A 94 2.76 9.09 -9.48
C VAL A 94 3.95 10.04 -9.61
N THR A 95 5.11 9.54 -10.08
CA THR A 95 6.32 10.35 -10.27
C THR A 95 6.17 11.38 -11.39
N THR A 96 5.56 10.99 -12.52
CA THR A 96 5.28 11.91 -13.63
C THR A 96 4.22 12.95 -13.27
N TYR A 97 3.24 12.57 -12.43
CA TYR A 97 2.32 13.53 -11.83
C TYR A 97 3.06 14.55 -10.93
N TYR A 98 4.06 14.10 -10.16
CA TYR A 98 4.93 14.96 -9.35
C TYR A 98 5.84 15.90 -10.17
N LEU A 99 6.21 15.50 -11.39
CA LEU A 99 7.02 16.31 -12.31
C LEU A 99 6.18 17.27 -13.15
N SER A 100 4.85 17.21 -13.05
CA SER A 100 3.96 18.11 -13.76
C SER A 100 4.13 19.54 -13.24
N PRO A 101 4.30 20.56 -14.11
CA PRO A 101 4.53 21.95 -13.71
C PRO A 101 3.30 22.65 -13.12
N ILE A 102 2.27 21.88 -12.74
CA ILE A 102 1.09 22.41 -12.08
C ILE A 102 1.50 22.72 -10.65
N SER A 103 1.37 23.99 -10.25
CA SER A 103 1.58 24.49 -8.88
C SER A 103 0.52 23.93 -7.91
N LEU A 104 0.44 22.61 -7.81
CA LEU A 104 -0.32 21.94 -6.77
C LEU A 104 0.56 22.00 -5.52
N VAL A 105 -0.02 22.51 -4.45
CA VAL A 105 0.55 22.38 -3.11
C VAL A 105 0.82 20.90 -2.90
N HIS A 106 2.10 20.51 -2.86
CA HIS A 106 2.51 19.10 -2.72
C HIS A 106 2.63 18.75 -1.24
N PRO A 107 1.65 18.05 -0.64
CA PRO A 107 1.73 17.64 0.75
C PRO A 107 2.82 16.56 0.91
N ARG A 108 3.85 16.86 1.70
CA ARG A 108 4.93 15.94 2.05
C ARG A 108 4.42 14.63 2.67
N SER A 109 3.22 14.63 3.26
CA SER A 109 2.61 13.43 3.81
C SER A 109 2.34 12.36 2.75
N ILE A 110 2.03 12.75 1.50
CA ILE A 110 1.80 11.80 0.41
C ILE A 110 3.10 11.11 0.02
N ASP A 111 4.21 11.85 -0.07
CA ASP A 111 5.54 11.29 -0.35
C ASP A 111 5.91 10.22 0.68
N ILE A 112 5.78 10.55 1.96
CA ILE A 112 6.13 9.63 3.05
C ILE A 112 5.18 8.42 3.05
N ALA A 113 3.88 8.62 2.81
CA ALA A 113 2.92 7.53 2.72
C ALA A 113 3.26 6.57 1.58
N PHE A 114 3.68 7.11 0.43
CA PHE A 114 4.10 6.31 -0.73
C PHE A 114 5.40 5.54 -0.46
N ILE A 115 6.36 6.13 0.25
CA ILE A 115 7.57 5.43 0.70
C ILE A 115 7.20 4.25 1.60
N ILE A 116 6.35 4.47 2.60
CA ILE A 116 5.91 3.42 3.53
C ILE A 116 5.17 2.31 2.78
N PHE A 117 4.25 2.67 1.88
CA PHE A 117 3.56 1.71 1.01
C PHE A 117 4.55 0.88 0.20
N THR A 118 5.54 1.51 -0.43
CA THR A 118 6.54 0.83 -1.24
C THR A 118 7.35 -0.17 -0.42
N LEU A 119 7.70 0.17 0.84
CA LEU A 119 8.39 -0.74 1.75
C LEU A 119 7.54 -1.98 2.09
N PHE A 120 6.26 -1.80 2.44
CA PHE A 120 5.37 -2.93 2.72
C PHE A 120 5.03 -3.74 1.48
N LEU A 121 4.91 -3.09 0.32
CA LEU A 121 4.72 -3.79 -0.94
C LEU A 121 5.95 -4.64 -1.25
N ALA A 122 7.17 -4.09 -1.14
CA ALA A 122 8.41 -4.84 -1.34
C ALA A 122 8.52 -6.03 -0.38
N ASP A 123 8.24 -5.82 0.91
CA ASP A 123 8.20 -6.90 1.91
C ASP A 123 7.14 -7.97 1.59
N SER A 124 6.03 -7.58 0.98
CA SER A 124 5.01 -8.53 0.52
C SER A 124 5.45 -9.38 -0.68
N TYR A 125 6.50 -9.00 -1.42
CA TYR A 125 7.05 -9.78 -2.54
C TYR A 125 8.35 -10.50 -2.18
N TRP A 126 9.09 -10.04 -1.16
CA TRP A 126 10.41 -10.53 -0.81
C TRP A 126 10.48 -10.92 0.67
N ASP A 127 10.81 -12.18 0.98
CA ASP A 127 11.13 -12.57 2.35
C ASP A 127 12.56 -12.19 2.70
N PHE A 128 12.74 -11.08 3.41
CA PHE A 128 14.05 -10.63 3.89
C PHE A 128 14.63 -11.50 5.01
N ARG A 129 13.85 -12.40 5.64
CA ARG A 129 14.33 -13.25 6.73
C ARG A 129 15.03 -14.52 6.24
N ASN A 130 14.59 -15.06 5.10
CA ASN A 130 15.17 -16.25 4.48
C ASN A 130 15.50 -15.93 3.01
N PRO A 131 16.63 -15.25 2.75
CA PRO A 131 17.09 -15.10 1.37
C PRO A 131 17.31 -16.50 0.79
N VAL A 132 16.61 -16.83 -0.29
CA VAL A 132 16.84 -18.05 -1.06
C VAL A 132 18.33 -18.04 -1.44
N LYS A 133 19.10 -18.97 -0.87
CA LYS A 133 20.48 -19.17 -1.30
C LYS A 133 20.44 -19.60 -2.77
N PRO A 134 21.25 -18.97 -3.63
CA PRO A 134 21.30 -19.30 -5.05
C PRO A 134 21.68 -20.75 -5.30
#